data_AF-A0A8H4U9P5-F1
#
_entry.id   AF-A0A8H4U9P5-F1
#
_cell.length_a   1.000
_cell.length_b   1.000
_cell.length_c   1.000
_cell.angle_alpha   90.00
_cell.angle_beta   90.00
_cell.angle_gamma   90.00
#
_symmetry.space_group_name_H-M   'P 1'
#
loop_
_entity.id
_entity.type
_entity.pdbx_description
1 polymer ?
#
loop_
_entity_poly.entity_id
_entity_poly.type
_entity_poly.pdbx_seq_one_letter_code
_entity_poly.pdbx_strand_id
1 'polypeptide(L)'
;MTLRTAIFYSGSQIGNAVGPLIAIGVLNLEGKQGISGWRWLFIIEGVVTIFFAIIFAVILPHSLQTIRGFTELENQFLQYNYAKDIGQQDHKDEASAWKGLKLAVSDPKTWLLLATLWATYVSAAVVNWFPSVVATLGYSRNTTYGLTAPPYILSCIVISLVGYHSDKKQERFWHVAIPLAVAVVANIIAVSSLNTGARYFAMMLMPGSCYSAAIVI
;
A
#
# COMPACT_ATOMS: atom_id res chain seq x y z
N MET A 1 2.79 -15.84 2.43
CA MET A 1 1.76 -14.92 2.98
C MET A 1 2.04 -13.50 2.54
N THR A 2 3.31 -13.07 2.48
CA THR A 2 3.69 -11.70 2.11
C THR A 2 3.29 -11.33 0.68
N LEU A 3 3.25 -12.29 -0.26
CA LEU A 3 2.81 -12.02 -1.63
C LEU A 3 1.32 -11.67 -1.72
N ARG A 4 0.46 -12.28 -0.90
CA ARG A 4 -0.98 -11.94 -0.87
C ARG A 4 -1.17 -10.51 -0.37
N THR A 5 -0.47 -10.15 0.71
CA THR A 5 -0.45 -8.79 1.24
C THR A 5 0.14 -7.80 0.24
N ALA A 6 1.20 -8.18 -0.49
CA ALA A 6 1.83 -7.35 -1.51
C ALA A 6 0.88 -7.02 -2.68
N ILE A 7 0.11 -8.01 -3.15
CA ILE A 7 -0.91 -7.81 -4.20
C ILE A 7 -2.03 -6.90 -3.70
N PHE A 8 -2.45 -7.06 -2.45
CA PHE A 8 -3.46 -6.18 -1.86
C PHE A 8 -2.96 -4.73 -1.73
N TYR A 9 -1.74 -4.54 -1.23
CA TYR A 9 -1.13 -3.23 -1.05
C TYR A 9 -0.77 -2.54 -2.37
N SER A 10 -0.43 -3.29 -3.43
CA SER A 10 -0.16 -2.71 -4.75
C SER A 10 -1.38 -1.99 -5.33
N GLY A 11 -2.60 -2.45 -5.02
CA GLY A 11 -3.83 -1.75 -5.39
C GLY A 11 -3.89 -0.31 -4.84
N SER A 12 -3.50 -0.11 -3.58
CA SER A 12 -3.39 1.22 -2.98
C SER A 12 -2.34 2.09 -3.68
N GLN A 13 -1.20 1.50 -4.06
CA GLN A 13 -0.14 2.22 -4.78
C GLN A 13 -0.55 2.62 -6.20
N ILE A 14 -1.31 1.78 -6.90
CA ILE A 14 -1.91 2.14 -8.20
C ILE A 14 -2.88 3.31 -8.02
N GLY A 15 -3.68 3.32 -6.96
CA GLY A 15 -4.53 4.46 -6.60
C GLY A 15 -3.72 5.75 -6.45
N ASN A 16 -2.59 5.70 -5.74
CA ASN A 16 -1.68 6.84 -5.59
C ASN A 16 -1.04 7.30 -6.92
N ALA A 17 -0.86 6.39 -7.89
CA ALA A 17 -0.38 6.75 -9.23
C ALA A 17 -1.46 7.42 -10.08
N VAL A 18 -2.70 6.91 -10.00
CA VAL A 18 -3.82 7.32 -10.85
C VAL A 18 -4.49 8.60 -10.33
N GLY A 19 -4.57 8.80 -9.02
CA GLY A 19 -5.21 9.96 -8.40
C GLY A 19 -4.70 11.32 -8.95
N PRO A 20 -3.37 11.57 -8.94
CA PRO A 20 -2.79 12.78 -9.53
C PRO A 20 -3.07 12.92 -11.03
N LEU A 21 -3.14 11.82 -11.79
CA LEU A 21 -3.46 11.84 -13.22
C LEU A 21 -4.91 12.26 -13.47
N ILE A 22 -5.85 11.76 -12.67
CA ILE A 22 -7.25 12.22 -12.70
C ILE A 22 -7.32 13.70 -12.35
N ALA A 23 -6.54 14.16 -11.35
CA ALA A 23 -6.49 15.57 -10.98
C ALA A 23 -6.05 16.47 -12.14
N ILE A 24 -5.10 16.06 -12.99
CA ILE A 24 -4.73 16.79 -14.21
C ILE A 24 -5.94 16.95 -15.14
N GLY A 25 -6.71 15.88 -15.34
CA GLY A 25 -7.92 15.91 -16.16
C GLY A 25 -8.99 16.86 -15.61
N VAL A 26 -9.15 16.89 -14.28
CA VAL A 26 -10.11 17.76 -13.59
C VAL A 26 -9.69 19.23 -13.59
N LEU A 27 -8.39 19.54 -13.57
CA LEU A 27 -7.92 20.91 -13.70
C LEU A 27 -8.32 21.54 -15.04
N ASN A 28 -8.45 20.74 -16.12
CA ASN A 28 -8.97 21.21 -17.40
C ASN A 28 -10.50 21.45 -17.40
N LEU A 29 -11.20 21.02 -16.36
CA LEU A 29 -12.64 21.23 -16.14
C LEU A 29 -12.92 22.43 -15.23
N GLU A 30 -11.88 23.14 -14.78
CA GLU A 30 -12.01 24.32 -13.94
C GLU A 30 -12.84 25.41 -14.64
N GLY A 31 -13.92 25.86 -13.99
CA GLY A 31 -14.82 26.88 -14.52
C GLY A 31 -15.88 26.37 -15.50
N LYS A 32 -15.86 25.08 -15.89
CA LYS A 32 -16.97 24.50 -16.67
C LYS A 32 -18.24 24.44 -15.81
N GLN A 33 -19.32 24.99 -16.35
CA GLN A 33 -20.63 25.11 -15.68
C GLN A 33 -20.60 25.95 -14.38
N GLY A 34 -19.60 26.82 -14.19
CA GLY A 34 -19.49 27.64 -12.97
C GLY A 34 -19.06 26.86 -11.73
N ILE A 35 -18.59 25.62 -11.90
CA ILE A 35 -18.15 24.75 -10.80
C ILE A 35 -16.62 24.76 -10.74
N SER A 36 -16.08 24.93 -9.53
CA SER A 36 -14.65 24.86 -9.25
C SER A 36 -14.10 23.44 -9.45
N GLY A 37 -12.89 23.30 -10.00
CA GLY A 37 -12.29 22.00 -10.32
C GLY A 37 -12.24 21.02 -9.13
N TRP A 38 -12.00 21.49 -7.91
CA TRP A 38 -11.98 20.62 -6.73
C TRP A 38 -13.33 19.92 -6.44
N ARG A 39 -14.46 20.56 -6.80
CA ARG A 39 -15.80 19.94 -6.65
C ARG A 39 -16.03 18.85 -7.68
N TRP A 40 -15.59 19.09 -8.93
CA TRP A 40 -15.60 18.08 -9.98
C TRP A 40 -14.79 16.84 -9.57
N LEU A 41 -13.67 17.01 -8.89
CA LEU A 41 -12.85 15.92 -8.39
C LEU A 41 -13.65 15.02 -7.43
N PHE A 42 -14.28 15.60 -6.41
CA PHE A 42 -15.10 14.85 -5.45
C PHE A 42 -16.30 14.15 -6.09
N ILE A 43 -16.95 14.79 -7.05
CA ILE A 43 -18.10 14.19 -7.77
C ILE A 43 -17.64 12.96 -8.55
N ILE A 44 -16.56 13.08 -9.33
CA ILE A 44 -16.04 11.98 -10.15
C ILE A 44 -15.59 10.82 -9.26
N GLU A 45 -14.80 11.11 -8.22
CA GLU A 45 -14.31 10.10 -7.30
C GLU A 45 -15.45 9.40 -6.54
N GLY A 46 -16.45 10.17 -6.11
CA GLY A 46 -17.66 9.66 -5.45
C GLY A 46 -18.50 8.74 -6.35
N VAL A 47 -18.71 9.12 -7.61
CA VAL A 47 -19.47 8.29 -8.56
C VAL A 47 -18.73 6.99 -8.85
N VAL A 48 -17.42 7.04 -9.05
CA VAL A 48 -16.59 5.85 -9.28
C VAL A 48 -16.60 4.91 -8.07
N THR A 49 -16.49 5.45 -6.84
CA THR A 49 -16.55 4.63 -5.62
C THR A 49 -17.92 4.01 -5.40
N ILE A 50 -19.01 4.73 -5.62
CA ILE A 50 -20.37 4.16 -5.54
C ILE A 50 -20.55 3.03 -6.57
N PHE A 51 -20.07 3.23 -7.80
CA PHE A 51 -20.12 2.20 -8.84
C PHE A 51 -19.40 0.92 -8.41
N PHE A 52 -18.17 1.02 -7.91
CA PHE A 52 -17.44 -0.15 -7.40
C PHE A 52 -18.09 -0.75 -6.15
N ALA A 53 -18.65 0.07 -5.26
CA ALA A 53 -19.36 -0.41 -4.07
C ALA A 53 -20.57 -1.28 -4.44
N ILE A 54 -21.33 -0.91 -5.47
CA ILE A 54 -22.46 -1.72 -5.99
C ILE A 54 -21.94 -3.04 -6.57
N ILE A 55 -20.84 -3.01 -7.34
CA ILE A 55 -20.22 -4.21 -7.89
C ILE A 55 -19.78 -5.15 -6.75
N PHE A 56 -19.05 -4.63 -5.77
CA PHE A 56 -18.59 -5.43 -4.63
C PHE A 56 -19.75 -5.95 -3.79
N ALA A 57 -20.84 -5.20 -3.62
CA ALA A 57 -22.03 -5.68 -2.91
C ALA A 57 -22.70 -6.89 -3.60
N VAL A 58 -22.58 -7.01 -4.93
CA VAL A 58 -23.15 -8.14 -5.70
C VAL A 58 -22.18 -9.31 -5.81
N ILE A 59 -20.87 -9.05 -5.92
CA ILE A 59 -19.85 -10.06 -6.15
C ILE A 59 -19.32 -10.68 -4.85
N LEU A 60 -19.21 -9.91 -3.76
CA LEU A 60 -18.59 -10.39 -2.52
C LEU A 60 -19.51 -11.42 -1.81
N PRO A 61 -19.08 -12.68 -1.66
CA PRO A 61 -19.88 -13.69 -0.97
C PRO A 61 -19.92 -13.41 0.53
N HIS A 62 -21.11 -13.50 1.13
CA HIS A 62 -21.31 -13.29 2.58
C HIS A 62 -20.69 -14.39 3.47
N SER A 63 -20.34 -15.55 2.89
CA SER A 63 -19.76 -16.68 3.62
C SER A 63 -18.94 -17.56 2.68
N LEU A 64 -17.92 -18.24 3.24
CA LEU A 64 -17.13 -19.27 2.55
C LEU A 64 -17.99 -20.46 2.08
N GLN A 65 -19.20 -20.61 2.61
CA GLN A 65 -20.18 -21.63 2.18
C GLN A 65 -20.98 -21.19 0.94
N THR A 66 -20.99 -19.90 0.61
CA THR A 66 -21.81 -19.30 -0.45
C THR A 66 -20.94 -18.68 -1.54
N ILE A 67 -19.71 -19.15 -1.71
CA ILE A 67 -18.83 -18.66 -2.76
C ILE A 67 -19.35 -19.18 -4.10
N ARG A 68 -19.87 -18.27 -4.92
CA ARG A 68 -20.31 -18.58 -6.28
C ARG A 68 -19.10 -18.87 -7.16
N GLY A 69 -19.12 -20.00 -7.87
CA GLY A 69 -18.11 -20.34 -8.88
C GLY A 69 -17.10 -21.43 -8.51
N PHE A 70 -17.14 -21.98 -7.30
CA PHE A 70 -16.32 -23.15 -6.93
C PHE A 70 -17.13 -24.45 -7.05
N THR A 71 -16.43 -25.51 -7.43
CA THR A 71 -16.97 -26.88 -7.42
C THR A 71 -17.18 -27.31 -5.96
N GLU A 72 -18.12 -28.23 -5.71
CA GLU A 72 -18.38 -28.77 -4.37
C GLU A 72 -17.09 -29.27 -3.67
N LEU A 73 -16.21 -29.95 -4.41
CA LEU A 73 -14.90 -30.40 -3.92
C LEU A 73 -13.97 -29.25 -3.52
N GLU A 74 -13.95 -28.16 -4.27
CA GLU A 74 -13.09 -27.01 -3.97
C GLU A 74 -13.60 -26.25 -2.75
N ASN A 75 -14.93 -26.12 -2.61
CA ASN A 75 -15.55 -25.55 -1.41
C ASN A 75 -15.25 -26.38 -0.16
N GLN A 76 -15.34 -27.71 -0.25
CA GLN A 76 -14.98 -28.60 0.87
C GLN A 76 -13.50 -28.50 1.22
N PHE A 77 -12.61 -28.41 0.21
CA PHE A 77 -11.17 -28.21 0.43
C PHE A 77 -10.85 -26.85 1.05
N LEU A 78 -11.53 -25.78 0.62
CA LEU A 78 -11.44 -24.44 1.22
C LEU A 78 -11.91 -24.44 2.67
N GLN A 79 -13.06 -25.05 2.96
CA GLN A 79 -13.59 -25.18 4.32
C GLN A 79 -12.66 -26.00 5.21
N TYR A 80 -12.08 -27.09 4.70
CA TYR A 80 -11.10 -27.89 5.41
C TYR A 80 -9.84 -27.08 5.75
N ASN A 81 -9.26 -26.36 4.79
CA ASN A 81 -8.09 -25.52 5.05
C ASN A 81 -8.42 -24.35 5.98
N TYR A 82 -9.58 -23.72 5.83
CA TYR A 82 -10.03 -22.66 6.70
C TYR A 82 -10.21 -23.15 8.14
N ALA A 83 -10.85 -24.32 8.33
CA ALA A 83 -10.98 -24.96 9.64
C ALA A 83 -9.63 -25.38 10.22
N LYS A 84 -8.67 -25.80 9.39
CA LYS A 84 -7.31 -26.12 9.80
C LYS A 84 -6.51 -24.89 10.22
N ASP A 85 -6.61 -23.79 9.48
CA ASP A 85 -5.96 -22.50 9.83
C ASP A 85 -6.57 -21.90 11.09
N ILE A 86 -7.89 -21.97 11.26
CA ILE A 86 -8.56 -21.60 12.53
C ILE A 86 -8.12 -22.53 13.65
N GLY A 87 -8.12 -23.84 13.42
CA GLY A 87 -7.71 -24.85 14.40
C GLY A 87 -6.26 -24.74 14.87
N GLN A 88 -5.39 -24.09 14.08
CA GLN A 88 -4.01 -23.76 14.49
C GLN A 88 -3.89 -22.43 15.25
N GLN A 89 -4.84 -21.50 15.13
CA GLN A 89 -4.79 -20.20 15.81
C GLN A 89 -5.59 -20.15 17.12
N ASP A 90 -6.52 -21.09 17.32
CA ASP A 90 -7.56 -20.91 18.32
C ASP A 90 -7.63 -22.09 19.29
N HIS A 91 -6.77 -22.04 20.31
CA HIS A 91 -7.16 -22.52 21.64
C HIS A 91 -8.18 -21.53 22.23
N LYS A 92 -9.39 -21.43 21.63
CA LYS A 92 -10.46 -20.51 22.04
C LYS A 92 -10.87 -20.66 23.51
N ASP A 93 -10.55 -21.81 24.10
CA ASP A 93 -10.96 -22.12 25.47
C ASP A 93 -10.03 -21.56 26.57
N GLU A 94 -8.90 -20.91 26.27
CA GLU A 94 -7.92 -20.56 27.34
C GLU A 94 -7.62 -19.08 27.61
N ALA A 95 -8.14 -18.12 26.84
CA ALA A 95 -7.89 -16.69 27.14
C ALA A 95 -9.04 -15.74 26.80
N SER A 96 -9.66 -15.17 27.84
CA SER A 96 -10.47 -13.94 27.72
C SER A 96 -9.69 -12.86 26.96
N ALA A 97 -10.36 -12.06 26.13
CA ALA A 97 -9.75 -10.96 25.35
C ALA A 97 -8.84 -10.05 26.22
N TRP A 98 -9.19 -9.88 27.49
CA TRP A 98 -8.40 -9.13 28.46
C TRP A 98 -7.06 -9.80 28.82
N LYS A 99 -7.07 -11.13 28.94
CA LYS A 99 -5.86 -11.94 29.18
C LYS A 99 -4.95 -11.91 27.94
N GLY A 100 -5.52 -11.97 26.74
CA GLY A 100 -4.79 -11.81 25.48
C GLY A 100 -4.13 -10.42 25.36
N LEU A 101 -4.85 -9.35 25.69
CA LEU A 101 -4.30 -8.00 25.72
C LEU A 101 -3.14 -7.87 26.72
N LYS A 102 -3.32 -8.39 27.94
CA LYS A 102 -2.28 -8.34 28.97
C LYS A 102 -1.02 -9.10 28.57
N LEU A 103 -1.17 -10.25 27.89
CA LEU A 103 -0.07 -11.01 27.32
C LEU A 103 0.64 -10.23 26.20
N ALA A 104 -0.12 -9.64 25.26
CA ALA A 104 0.44 -8.88 24.15
C ALA A 104 1.24 -7.65 24.62
N VAL A 105 0.73 -6.91 25.60
CA VAL A 105 1.38 -5.73 26.18
C VAL A 105 2.61 -6.09 27.01
N SER A 106 2.61 -7.28 27.64
CA SER A 106 3.74 -7.74 28.45
C SER A 106 4.88 -8.35 27.61
N ASP A 107 4.62 -8.72 26.34
CA ASP A 107 5.64 -9.29 25.47
C ASP A 107 6.54 -8.18 24.87
N PRO A 108 7.85 -8.16 25.18
CA PRO A 108 8.79 -7.20 24.60
C PRO A 108 8.89 -7.29 23.07
N LYS A 109 8.60 -8.46 22.48
CA LYS A 109 8.62 -8.61 21.01
C LYS A 109 7.53 -7.77 20.33
N THR A 110 6.37 -7.62 20.97
CA THR A 110 5.29 -6.77 20.47
C THR A 110 5.75 -5.31 20.36
N TRP A 111 6.46 -4.82 21.37
CA TRP A 111 7.00 -3.46 21.39
C TRP A 111 8.11 -3.25 20.37
N LEU A 112 8.99 -4.24 20.18
CA LEU A 112 10.01 -4.20 19.13
C LEU A 112 9.38 -4.14 17.73
N LEU A 113 8.36 -4.97 17.49
CA LEU A 113 7.63 -4.97 16.22
C LEU A 113 6.91 -3.62 15.99
N LEU A 114 6.24 -3.11 17.02
CA LEU A 114 5.64 -1.77 16.99
C LEU A 114 6.66 -0.67 16.68
N ALA A 115 7.83 -0.70 17.32
CA ALA A 115 8.89 0.27 17.07
C ALA A 115 9.40 0.21 15.63
N THR A 116 9.61 -1.01 15.08
CA THR A 116 10.05 -1.18 13.69
C THR A 116 9.00 -0.72 12.68
N LEU A 117 7.73 -1.02 12.94
CA LEU A 117 6.62 -0.58 12.10
C LEU A 117 6.50 0.95 12.15
N TRP A 118 6.57 1.54 13.34
CA TRP A 118 6.51 2.98 13.54
C TRP A 118 7.66 3.69 12.82
N ALA A 119 8.89 3.22 12.97
CA ALA A 119 10.05 3.78 12.26
C ALA A 119 9.89 3.72 10.73
N THR A 120 9.31 2.64 10.22
CA THR A 120 9.05 2.47 8.78
C THR A 120 7.99 3.46 8.29
N TYR A 121 6.90 3.66 9.03
CA TYR A 121 5.88 4.65 8.68
C TYR A 121 6.38 6.09 8.79
N VAL A 122 7.23 6.40 9.78
CA VAL A 122 7.88 7.71 9.89
C VAL A 122 8.76 7.97 8.67
N SER A 123 9.53 6.97 8.22
CA SER A 123 10.31 7.07 6.98
C SER A 123 9.41 7.26 5.74
N ALA A 124 8.25 6.59 5.71
CA ALA A 124 7.30 6.69 4.61
C ALA A 124 6.53 8.02 4.56
N ALA A 125 6.62 8.87 5.60
CA ALA A 125 5.84 10.11 5.70
C ALA A 125 6.11 11.10 4.55
N VAL A 126 7.29 11.03 3.93
CA VAL A 126 7.64 11.85 2.75
C VAL A 126 6.69 11.61 1.57
N VAL A 127 6.12 10.41 1.48
CA VAL A 127 5.21 10.01 0.40
C VAL A 127 3.85 10.73 0.50
N ASN A 128 3.40 11.09 1.70
CA ASN A 128 2.15 11.84 1.87
C ASN A 128 2.20 13.22 1.21
N TRP A 129 3.40 13.79 1.12
CA TRP A 129 3.65 15.10 0.52
C TRP A 129 4.37 14.98 -0.82
N PHE A 130 4.33 13.80 -1.44
CA PHE A 130 5.10 13.51 -2.65
C PHE A 130 4.84 14.49 -3.80
N PRO A 131 3.58 14.90 -4.12
CA PRO A 131 3.35 15.90 -5.15
C PRO A 131 4.02 17.24 -4.86
N SER A 132 4.04 17.67 -3.59
CA SER A 132 4.73 18.88 -3.16
C SER A 132 6.25 18.74 -3.26
N VAL A 133 6.78 17.56 -2.95
CA VAL A 133 8.22 17.24 -3.12
C VAL A 133 8.61 17.28 -4.61
N VAL A 134 7.81 16.68 -5.49
CA VAL A 134 8.05 16.72 -6.95
C VAL A 134 7.89 18.15 -7.49
N ALA A 135 6.98 18.97 -6.93
CA ALA A 135 6.81 20.37 -7.34
C ALA A 135 8.08 21.21 -7.12
N THR A 136 8.95 20.82 -6.18
CA THR A 136 10.25 21.51 -5.96
C THR A 136 11.25 21.34 -7.11
N LEU A 137 10.93 20.53 -8.13
CA LEU A 137 11.72 20.43 -9.37
C LEU A 137 11.47 21.61 -10.32
N GLY A 138 10.44 22.45 -10.07
CA GLY A 138 10.17 23.65 -10.86
C GLY A 138 9.40 23.41 -12.16
N TYR A 139 8.80 22.23 -12.34
CA TYR A 139 7.95 21.94 -13.50
C TYR A 139 6.55 22.56 -13.36
N SER A 140 5.82 22.62 -14.48
CA SER A 140 4.40 23.03 -14.45
C SER A 140 3.57 22.12 -13.54
N ARG A 141 2.43 22.61 -13.03
CA ARG A 141 1.54 21.83 -12.15
C ARG A 141 1.09 20.51 -12.79
N ASN A 142 0.74 20.52 -14.07
CA ASN A 142 0.29 19.34 -14.79
C ASN A 142 1.43 18.33 -14.98
N THR A 143 2.62 18.82 -15.38
CA THR A 143 3.81 17.96 -15.52
C THR A 143 4.22 17.36 -14.18
N THR A 144 4.16 18.14 -13.09
CA THR A 144 4.47 17.70 -11.73
C THR A 144 3.59 16.53 -11.31
N TYR A 145 2.27 16.63 -11.47
CA TYR A 145 1.37 15.52 -11.17
C TYR A 145 1.64 14.31 -12.07
N GLY A 146 1.95 14.51 -13.35
CA GLY A 146 2.32 13.41 -14.26
C GLY A 146 3.58 12.67 -13.82
N LEU A 147 4.57 13.41 -13.31
CA LEU A 147 5.83 12.86 -12.79
C LEU A 147 5.67 12.10 -11.46
N THR A 148 4.54 12.24 -10.76
CA THR A 148 4.28 11.46 -9.54
C THR A 148 3.85 10.02 -9.84
N ALA A 149 3.29 9.74 -11.02
CA ALA A 149 2.77 8.41 -11.36
C ALA A 149 3.86 7.33 -11.52
N PRO A 150 4.98 7.56 -12.25
CA PRO A 150 6.01 6.53 -12.45
C PRO A 150 6.64 5.99 -11.16
N PRO A 151 6.98 6.82 -10.14
CA PRO A 151 7.44 6.33 -8.83
C PRO A 151 6.49 5.33 -8.16
N TYR A 152 5.17 5.57 -8.19
CA TYR A 152 4.18 4.68 -7.59
C TYR A 152 3.98 3.39 -8.40
N ILE A 153 4.08 3.45 -9.73
CA ILE A 153 4.05 2.25 -10.57
C ILE A 153 5.28 1.37 -10.31
N LEU A 154 6.47 1.99 -10.21
CA LEU A 154 7.69 1.29 -9.84
C LEU A 154 7.58 0.67 -8.43
N SER A 155 6.95 1.38 -7.49
CA SER A 155 6.64 0.88 -6.15
C SER A 155 5.85 -0.43 -6.21
N CYS A 156 4.81 -0.51 -7.04
CA CYS A 156 4.01 -1.73 -7.21
C CYS A 156 4.86 -2.93 -7.66
N ILE A 157 5.78 -2.71 -8.59
CA ILE A 157 6.68 -3.75 -9.11
C ILE A 157 7.63 -4.21 -8.00
N VAL A 158 8.28 -3.27 -7.31
CA VAL A 158 9.25 -3.57 -6.24
C VAL A 158 8.59 -4.33 -5.10
N ILE A 159 7.43 -3.86 -4.63
CA ILE A 159 6.64 -4.52 -3.58
C ILE A 159 6.30 -5.96 -3.96
N SER A 160 5.87 -6.18 -5.21
CA SER A 160 5.48 -7.51 -5.68
C SER A 160 6.69 -8.46 -5.76
N LEU A 161 7.82 -7.96 -6.26
CA LEU A 161 9.07 -8.72 -6.36
C LEU A 161 9.63 -9.07 -4.97
N VAL A 162 9.67 -8.12 -4.05
CA VAL A 162 10.15 -8.35 -2.69
C VAL A 162 9.19 -9.27 -1.92
N GLY A 163 7.88 -9.09 -2.08
CA GLY A 163 6.86 -9.98 -1.50
C GLY A 163 7.00 -11.42 -1.98
N TYR A 164 7.23 -11.64 -3.29
CA TYR A 164 7.50 -12.95 -3.88
C TYR A 164 8.82 -13.55 -3.36
N HIS A 165 9.90 -12.76 -3.37
CA HIS A 165 11.21 -13.24 -2.95
C HIS A 165 11.26 -13.55 -1.45
N SER A 166 10.55 -12.77 -0.62
CA SER A 166 10.40 -12.99 0.82
C SER A 166 9.70 -14.32 1.10
N ASP A 167 8.59 -14.58 0.41
CA ASP A 167 7.86 -15.84 0.54
C ASP A 167 8.70 -17.05 0.06
N LYS A 168 9.54 -16.89 -0.97
CA LYS A 168 10.40 -17.99 -1.46
C LYS A 168 11.59 -18.29 -0.54
N LYS A 169 12.23 -17.26 0.02
CA LYS A 169 13.44 -17.40 0.85
C LYS A 169 13.14 -17.58 2.34
N GLN A 170 11.95 -17.19 2.80
CA GLN A 170 11.57 -17.17 4.22
C GLN A 170 12.50 -16.33 5.12
N GLU A 171 13.36 -15.49 4.53
CA GLU A 171 14.25 -14.57 5.22
C GLU A 171 13.58 -13.20 5.26
N ARG A 172 13.09 -12.76 6.43
CA ARG A 172 12.41 -11.46 6.55
C ARG A 172 13.38 -10.30 6.78
N PHE A 173 14.52 -10.56 7.40
CA PHE A 173 15.48 -9.53 7.81
C PHE A 173 16.04 -8.75 6.61
N TRP A 174 16.56 -9.45 5.59
CA TRP A 174 17.16 -8.80 4.43
C TRP A 174 16.15 -8.00 3.60
N HIS A 175 14.91 -8.49 3.53
CA HIS A 175 13.83 -7.85 2.78
C HIS A 175 13.24 -6.64 3.49
N VAL A 176 13.58 -6.41 4.76
CA VAL A 176 13.30 -5.16 5.48
C VAL A 176 14.53 -4.24 5.48
N ALA A 177 15.71 -4.78 5.77
CA ALA A 177 16.94 -4.00 5.89
C ALA A 177 17.40 -3.38 4.57
N ILE A 178 17.35 -4.12 3.46
CA ILE A 178 17.80 -3.63 2.15
C ILE A 178 16.90 -2.49 1.66
N PRO A 179 15.56 -2.60 1.64
CA PRO A 179 14.72 -1.47 1.25
C PRO A 179 14.89 -0.26 2.15
N LEU A 180 15.01 -0.43 3.48
CA LEU A 180 15.28 0.71 4.37
C LEU A 180 16.63 1.37 4.09
N ALA A 181 17.68 0.62 3.79
CA ALA A 181 18.98 1.18 3.38
C ALA A 181 18.85 1.98 2.07
N VAL A 182 18.11 1.47 1.08
CA VAL A 182 17.81 2.19 -0.16
C VAL A 182 17.02 3.47 0.13
N ALA A 183 16.06 3.44 1.06
CA ALA A 183 15.29 4.62 1.46
C ALA A 183 16.21 5.71 2.05
N VAL A 184 17.17 5.33 2.90
CA VAL A 184 18.17 6.26 3.45
C VAL A 184 19.00 6.91 2.33
N VAL A 185 19.54 6.09 1.41
CA VAL A 185 20.34 6.59 0.29
C VAL A 185 19.51 7.53 -0.61
N ALA A 186 18.26 7.17 -0.91
CA ALA A 186 17.36 8.00 -1.70
C ALA A 186 17.08 9.35 -1.01
N ASN A 187 16.82 9.37 0.29
CA ASN A 187 16.64 10.61 1.05
C ASN A 187 17.90 11.48 1.07
N ILE A 188 19.08 10.89 1.24
CA ILE A 188 20.36 11.61 1.20
C ILE A 188 20.52 12.28 -0.17
N ILE A 189 20.35 11.55 -1.27
CA ILE A 189 20.49 12.08 -2.63
C ILE A 189 19.48 13.22 -2.88
N ALA A 190 18.24 13.07 -2.42
CA ALA A 190 17.19 14.07 -2.61
C ALA A 190 17.49 15.39 -1.90
N VAL A 191 18.17 15.34 -0.75
CA VAL A 191 18.56 16.52 0.05
C VAL A 191 19.90 17.11 -0.39
N SER A 192 20.88 16.27 -0.76
CA SER A 192 22.25 16.73 -1.05
C SER A 192 22.46 17.22 -2.47
N SER A 193 21.59 16.85 -3.42
CA SER A 193 21.73 17.20 -4.83
C SER A 193 20.85 18.37 -5.24
N LEU A 194 21.41 19.33 -5.98
CA LEU A 194 20.66 20.37 -6.68
C LEU A 194 20.30 19.99 -8.12
N ASN A 195 20.85 18.88 -8.64
CA ASN A 195 20.57 18.40 -10.00
C ASN A 195 19.18 17.75 -10.06
N THR A 196 18.33 18.25 -10.94
CA THR A 196 16.95 17.78 -11.15
C THR A 196 16.86 16.29 -11.48
N GLY A 197 17.78 15.77 -12.29
CA GLY A 197 17.81 14.35 -12.67
C GLY A 197 18.11 13.43 -11.49
N ALA A 198 19.11 13.79 -10.68
CA ALA A 198 19.47 13.02 -9.49
C ALA A 198 18.37 13.06 -8.42
N ARG A 199 17.71 14.22 -8.24
CA ARG A 199 16.57 14.35 -7.31
C ARG A 199 15.38 13.52 -7.77
N TYR A 200 15.06 13.52 -9.07
CA TYR A 200 13.96 12.70 -9.59
C TYR A 200 14.26 11.20 -9.50
N PHE A 201 15.51 10.78 -9.77
CA PHE A 201 15.93 9.39 -9.56
C PHE A 201 15.73 8.95 -8.10
N ALA A 202 16.12 9.78 -7.14
CA ALA A 202 15.86 9.52 -5.72
C ALA A 202 14.36 9.41 -5.41
N MET A 203 13.53 10.32 -5.96
CA MET A 203 12.07 10.28 -5.80
C MET A 203 11.45 9.00 -6.38
N MET A 204 12.01 8.41 -7.45
CA MET A 204 11.53 7.13 -7.99
C MET A 204 11.78 5.95 -7.02
N LEU A 205 12.88 5.99 -6.26
CA LEU A 205 13.25 4.91 -5.34
C LEU A 205 12.52 4.98 -3.98
N MET A 206 12.09 6.18 -3.56
CA MET A 206 11.49 6.40 -2.23
C MET A 206 10.22 5.56 -1.95
N PRO A 207 9.16 5.58 -2.79
CA PRO A 207 7.93 4.88 -2.46
C PRO A 207 8.13 3.35 -2.41
N GLY A 208 8.85 2.80 -3.40
CA GLY A 208 9.11 1.37 -3.47
C GLY A 208 9.94 0.85 -2.29
N SER A 209 10.93 1.62 -1.83
CA SER A 209 11.75 1.25 -0.68
C SER A 209 10.98 1.28 0.65
N CYS A 210 10.19 2.33 0.88
CA CYS A 210 9.43 2.48 2.13
C CYS A 210 8.31 1.45 2.26
N TYR A 211 7.49 1.26 1.22
CA TYR A 211 6.36 0.34 1.27
C TYR A 211 6.77 -1.13 1.18
N SER A 212 7.87 -1.43 0.50
CA SER A 212 8.37 -2.80 0.43
C SER A 212 8.82 -3.33 1.79
N ALA A 213 9.41 -2.49 2.65
CA ALA A 213 9.75 -2.88 4.02
C ALA A 213 8.48 -3.12 4.86
N ALA A 214 7.48 -2.24 4.73
CA ALA A 214 6.23 -2.31 5.50
C ALA A 214 5.41 -3.57 5.26
N ILE A 215 5.52 -4.20 4.08
CA ILE A 215 4.73 -5.39 3.71
C ILE A 215 5.33 -6.69 4.26
N VAL A 216 6.61 -6.67 4.64
CA VAL A 216 7.33 -7.84 5.14
C VAL A 216 7.29 -7.93 6.68
N ILE A 217 7.12 -6.79 7.35
CA ILE A 217 6.93 -6.67 8.82
C ILE A 217 5.53 -7.17 9.18
#